data_AF-A0A1D7Y022-F1
#
_entry.id   AF-A0A1D7Y022-F1
#
_cell.length_a   1.000
_cell.length_b   1.000
_cell.length_c   1.000
_cell.angle_alpha   90.00
_cell.angle_beta   90.00
_cell.angle_gamma   90.00
#
_symmetry.space_group_name_H-M   'P 1'
#
loop_
_entity.id
_entity.type
_entity.pdbx_description
1 polymer ?
#
loop_
_entity_poly.entity_id
_entity_poly.type
_entity_poly.pdbx_seq_one_letter_code
_entity_poly.pdbx_strand_id
1 'polypeptide(L)'
;MSETLAPLEWHTEQRKVKDLVPYNYNPRKITPERLEKLKKSLKRYNLAEIPVVNTDLTIIAGHQRVKVLMDLGRGEELIDVRLPNRTLSEQEFKEYNIVSNVSVGFWDTDILDEVFGDIILNFLVMIEN
;
A
#
# COMPACT_ATOMS: atom_id res chain seq x y z
N MET A 1 -29.85 19.87 6.48
CA MET A 1 -29.82 18.55 7.14
C MET A 1 -28.62 17.81 6.56
N SER A 2 -27.57 17.57 7.33
CA SER A 2 -26.45 16.75 6.85
C SER A 2 -26.93 15.30 6.83
N GLU A 3 -27.10 14.71 5.65
CA GLU A 3 -27.31 13.28 5.53
C GLU A 3 -26.15 12.56 6.22
N THR A 4 -26.48 11.74 7.21
CA THR A 4 -25.48 10.95 7.92
C THR A 4 -25.15 9.77 7.02
N LEU A 5 -23.90 9.72 6.52
CA LEU A 5 -23.46 8.62 5.69
C LEU A 5 -23.46 7.32 6.50
N ALA A 6 -23.77 6.20 5.84
CA ALA A 6 -23.67 4.88 6.46
C ALA A 6 -22.23 4.63 6.99
N PRO A 7 -22.05 3.81 8.04
CA PRO A 7 -20.72 3.38 8.46
C PRO A 7 -19.92 2.72 7.33
N LEU A 8 -18.61 2.93 7.31
CA LEU A 8 -17.73 2.28 6.35
C LEU A 8 -17.52 0.82 6.73
N GLU A 9 -17.90 -0.07 5.82
CA GLU A 9 -17.58 -1.49 5.87
C GLU A 9 -16.69 -1.83 4.69
N TRP A 10 -15.68 -2.65 4.92
CA TRP A 10 -14.71 -3.01 3.89
C TRP A 10 -14.86 -4.48 3.53
N HIS A 11 -14.69 -4.78 2.25
CA HIS A 11 -14.63 -6.14 1.71
C HIS A 11 -13.43 -6.27 0.74
N THR A 12 -12.98 -7.49 0.49
CA THR A 12 -11.91 -7.78 -0.48
C THR A 12 -12.55 -8.25 -1.78
N GLU A 13 -12.07 -7.75 -2.90
CA GLU A 13 -12.43 -8.25 -4.22
C GLU A 13 -11.20 -8.34 -5.12
N GLN A 14 -11.32 -9.07 -6.23
CA GLN A 14 -10.29 -9.11 -7.25
C GLN A 14 -10.52 -8.10 -8.36
N ARG A 15 -9.46 -7.39 -8.75
CA ARG A 15 -9.43 -6.45 -9.88
C ARG A 15 -8.15 -6.60 -10.68
N LYS A 16 -8.19 -6.30 -11.97
CA LYS A 16 -6.95 -6.24 -12.74
C LYS A 16 -6.13 -5.04 -12.30
N VAL A 17 -4.81 -5.21 -12.23
CA VAL A 17 -3.89 -4.12 -11.86
C VAL A 17 -4.09 -2.89 -12.73
N LYS A 18 -4.25 -3.08 -14.06
CA LYS A 18 -4.42 -1.98 -15.01
C LYS A 18 -5.74 -1.22 -14.88
N ASP A 19 -6.74 -1.79 -14.21
CA ASP A 19 -8.05 -1.17 -14.04
C ASP A 19 -8.07 -0.21 -12.82
N LEU A 20 -7.03 -0.24 -11.97
CA LEU A 20 -6.93 0.63 -10.81
C LEU A 20 -6.51 2.05 -11.22
N VAL A 21 -7.24 3.05 -10.73
CA VAL A 21 -7.10 4.45 -11.17
C VAL A 21 -6.16 5.21 -10.21
N PRO A 22 -5.01 5.74 -10.68
CA PRO A 22 -4.13 6.53 -9.84
C PRO A 22 -4.78 7.83 -9.37
N TYR A 23 -4.61 8.20 -8.09
CA TYR A 23 -5.02 9.51 -7.61
C TYR A 23 -4.01 10.60 -8.01
N ASN A 24 -4.47 11.57 -8.80
CA ASN A 24 -3.62 12.61 -9.40
C ASN A 24 -2.90 13.51 -8.38
N TYR A 25 -3.46 13.68 -7.18
CA TYR A 25 -2.91 14.57 -6.15
C TYR A 25 -2.23 13.80 -5.00
N ASN A 26 -1.79 12.57 -5.24
CA ASN A 26 -1.06 11.83 -4.22
C ASN A 26 0.28 12.55 -3.90
N PRO A 27 0.48 13.05 -2.66
CA PRO A 27 1.67 13.82 -2.31
C PRO A 27 2.93 12.96 -2.20
N ARG A 28 2.81 11.63 -2.17
CA ARG A 28 3.91 10.71 -1.90
C ARG A 28 4.85 10.58 -3.10
N LYS A 29 6.08 11.04 -2.92
CA LYS A 29 7.22 10.75 -3.81
C LYS A 29 7.99 9.53 -3.28
N ILE A 30 8.56 8.74 -4.19
CA ILE A 30 9.47 7.63 -3.86
C ILE A 30 10.81 7.87 -4.55
N THR A 31 11.90 7.62 -3.82
CA THR A 31 13.25 7.67 -4.41
C THR A 31 13.50 6.41 -5.25
N PRO A 32 14.39 6.46 -6.26
CA PRO A 32 14.72 5.28 -7.06
C PRO A 32 15.18 4.08 -6.22
N GLU A 33 15.98 4.32 -5.18
CA GLU A 33 16.46 3.28 -4.27
C GLU A 33 15.31 2.58 -3.52
N ARG A 34 14.35 3.35 -2.98
CA ARG A 34 13.16 2.81 -2.31
C ARG A 34 12.25 2.06 -3.27
N LEU A 35 12.17 2.51 -4.53
CA LEU A 35 11.41 1.83 -5.58
C LEU A 35 12.03 0.46 -5.90
N GLU A 36 13.36 0.37 -6.00
CA GLU A 36 14.04 -0.91 -6.25
C GLU A 36 13.89 -1.87 -5.07
N LYS A 37 13.96 -1.38 -3.82
CA LYS A 37 13.65 -2.17 -2.62
C LYS A 37 12.21 -2.70 -2.66
N LEU A 38 11.24 -1.87 -3.07
CA LEU A 38 9.85 -2.28 -3.23
C LEU A 38 9.69 -3.36 -4.32
N LYS A 39 10.39 -3.22 -5.45
CA LYS A 39 10.40 -4.21 -6.54
C LYS A 39 10.98 -5.54 -6.09
N LYS A 40 12.10 -5.54 -5.36
CA LYS A 40 12.68 -6.74 -4.76
C LYS A 40 11.72 -7.40 -3.77
N SER A 41 11.07 -6.62 -2.90
CA SER A 41 10.05 -7.09 -1.96
C SER A 41 8.88 -7.76 -2.69
N LEU A 42 8.32 -7.13 -3.72
CA LEU A 42 7.21 -7.69 -4.52
C LEU A 42 7.62 -8.94 -5.30
N LYS A 43 8.87 -9.07 -5.74
CA LYS A 43 9.35 -10.31 -6.36
C LYS A 43 9.49 -11.45 -5.36
N ARG A 44 9.92 -11.15 -4.13
CA ARG A 44 10.19 -12.15 -3.10
C ARG A 44 8.94 -12.61 -2.37
N TYR A 45 8.07 -11.67 -2.00
CA TYR A 45 6.91 -11.91 -1.14
C TYR A 45 5.58 -11.77 -1.87
N ASN A 46 5.62 -11.44 -3.17
CA ASN A 46 4.44 -11.08 -3.95
C ASN A 46 3.66 -9.91 -3.30
N LEU A 47 2.39 -9.73 -3.67
CA LEU A 47 1.51 -8.69 -3.13
C LEU A 47 0.90 -9.11 -1.79
N ALA A 48 1.72 -9.18 -0.74
CA ALA A 48 1.25 -9.50 0.61
C ALA A 48 0.34 -8.39 1.20
N GLU A 49 0.66 -7.13 0.90
CA GLU A 49 -0.13 -5.95 1.28
C GLU A 49 -0.92 -5.46 0.07
N ILE A 50 -2.24 -5.51 0.16
CA ILE A 50 -3.16 -5.24 -0.95
C ILE A 50 -3.51 -3.74 -1.06
N PRO A 51 -3.71 -3.20 -2.28
CA PRO A 51 -4.16 -1.83 -2.47
C PRO A 51 -5.54 -1.61 -1.86
N VAL A 52 -5.77 -0.38 -1.39
CA VAL A 52 -7.09 0.09 -0.95
C VAL A 52 -7.58 1.10 -1.97
N VAL A 53 -8.79 0.88 -2.49
CA VAL A 53 -9.38 1.71 -3.53
C VAL A 53 -10.78 2.16 -3.12
N ASN A 54 -11.25 3.25 -3.71
CA ASN A 54 -12.63 3.69 -3.57
C ASN A 54 -13.54 2.89 -4.52
N THR A 55 -14.85 3.10 -4.47
CA THR A 55 -15.84 2.38 -5.30
C THR A 55 -15.64 2.56 -6.81
N ASP A 56 -15.02 3.66 -7.22
CA ASP A 56 -14.65 3.97 -8.61
C ASP A 56 -13.26 3.44 -9.00
N LEU A 57 -12.65 2.60 -8.16
CA LEU A 57 -11.30 2.05 -8.28
C LEU A 57 -10.17 3.08 -8.20
N THR A 58 -10.46 4.31 -7.78
CA THR A 58 -9.43 5.29 -7.45
C THR A 58 -8.62 4.80 -6.25
N ILE A 59 -7.31 4.70 -6.43
CA ILE A 59 -6.40 4.21 -5.40
C ILE A 59 -6.35 5.23 -4.25
N ILE A 60 -6.67 4.76 -3.05
CA ILE A 60 -6.52 5.53 -1.82
C ILE A 60 -5.16 5.21 -1.18
N ALA A 61 -4.77 3.94 -1.13
CA ALA A 61 -3.49 3.47 -0.59
C ALA A 61 -2.86 2.38 -1.48
N GLY A 62 -1.52 2.27 -1.47
CA GLY A 62 -0.80 1.25 -2.24
C GLY A 62 -0.32 1.65 -3.64
N HIS A 63 -0.43 2.93 -4.02
CA HIS A 63 -0.04 3.48 -5.34
C HIS A 63 1.29 2.98 -5.90
N GLN A 64 2.35 2.97 -5.08
CA GLN A 64 3.68 2.57 -5.54
C GLN A 64 3.76 1.06 -5.85
N ARG A 65 2.97 0.23 -5.16
CA ARG A 65 2.89 -1.20 -5.45
C ARG A 65 2.23 -1.43 -6.80
N VAL A 66 1.08 -0.79 -7.03
CA VAL A 66 0.35 -0.87 -8.31
C VAL A 66 1.26 -0.41 -9.45
N LYS A 67 1.97 0.71 -9.28
CA LYS A 67 2.95 1.17 -10.28
C LYS A 67 4.03 0.13 -10.56
N VAL A 68 4.65 -0.44 -9.54
CA VAL A 68 5.69 -1.48 -9.73
C VAL A 68 5.12 -2.73 -10.39
N LEU A 69 3.89 -3.14 -10.08
CA LEU A 69 3.24 -4.26 -10.76
C LEU A 69 3.04 -3.97 -12.26
N MET A 70 2.60 -2.75 -12.61
CA MET A 70 2.53 -2.30 -14.00
C MET A 70 3.91 -2.31 -14.68
N ASP A 71 4.94 -1.77 -14.02
CA ASP A 71 6.32 -1.74 -14.53
C ASP A 71 6.93 -3.15 -14.72
N LEU A 72 6.43 -4.14 -13.99
CA LEU A 72 6.79 -5.55 -14.11
C LEU A 72 5.97 -6.30 -15.20
N GLY A 73 5.10 -5.61 -15.93
CA GLY A 73 4.25 -6.20 -16.97
C GLY A 73 3.05 -6.99 -16.41
N ARG A 74 2.71 -6.83 -15.12
CA ARG A 74 1.63 -7.57 -14.44
C ARG A 74 0.27 -6.86 -14.54
N GLY A 75 0.07 -6.04 -15.55
CA GLY A 75 -1.14 -5.22 -15.70
C GLY A 75 -2.44 -6.02 -15.85
N GLU A 76 -2.38 -7.20 -16.47
CA GLU A 76 -3.54 -8.07 -16.66
C GLU A 76 -3.86 -8.98 -15.46
N GLU A 77 -2.98 -9.03 -14.47
CA GLU A 77 -3.14 -9.91 -13.32
C GLU A 77 -4.32 -9.47 -12.44
N LEU A 78 -5.12 -10.44 -12.01
CA LEU A 78 -6.14 -10.23 -10.99
C LEU A 78 -5.46 -10.22 -9.61
N ILE A 79 -5.58 -9.10 -8.91
CA ILE A 79 -5.08 -8.93 -7.55
C ILE A 79 -6.22 -8.62 -6.59
N ASP A 80 -6.06 -9.05 -5.35
CA ASP A 80 -6.94 -8.64 -4.27
C ASP A 80 -6.77 -7.14 -4.00
N VAL A 81 -7.90 -6.46 -3.80
CA VAL A 81 -8.00 -5.05 -3.42
C VAL A 81 -9.06 -4.89 -2.33
N ARG A 82 -8.89 -3.90 -1.45
CA ARG A 82 -9.94 -3.52 -0.49
C ARG A 82 -10.83 -2.42 -1.03
N LEU A 83 -12.14 -2.66 -0.95
CA LEU A 83 -13.18 -1.71 -1.33
C LEU A 83 -14.12 -1.41 -0.15
N PRO A 84 -14.63 -0.18 -0.06
CA PRO A 84 -15.67 0.19 0.87
C PRO A 84 -17.06 -0.20 0.33
N ASN A 85 -18.03 -0.38 1.22
CA ASN A 85 -19.45 -0.58 0.90
C ASN A 85 -20.12 0.64 0.24
N ARG A 86 -19.52 1.82 0.36
CA ARG A 86 -19.97 3.07 -0.28
C ARG A 86 -18.79 3.95 -0.66
N THR A 87 -19.03 4.91 -1.54
CA THR A 87 -18.05 5.93 -1.87
C THR A 87 -17.65 6.71 -0.61
N LEU A 88 -16.34 6.88 -0.40
CA LEU A 88 -15.83 7.78 0.63
C LEU A 88 -16.17 9.22 0.26
N SER A 89 -16.53 10.03 1.26
CA SER A 89 -16.52 11.48 1.11
C SER A 89 -15.10 11.98 0.83
N GLU A 90 -14.97 13.19 0.30
CA GLU A 90 -13.66 13.80 0.03
C GLU A 90 -12.79 13.90 1.29
N GLN A 91 -13.42 14.22 2.44
CA GLN A 91 -12.72 14.30 3.72
C GLN A 91 -12.22 12.92 4.16
N GLU A 92 -13.09 11.90 4.19
CA GLU A 92 -12.71 10.52 4.54
C GLU A 92 -11.58 10.01 3.63
N PHE A 93 -11.67 10.28 2.32
CA PHE A 93 -10.64 9.89 1.36
C PHE A 93 -9.29 10.52 1.69
N LYS A 94 -9.25 11.85 1.91
CA LYS A 94 -8.00 12.59 2.20
C LYS A 94 -7.40 12.17 3.53
N GLU A 95 -8.21 12.06 4.58
CA GLU A 95 -7.77 11.63 5.90
C GLU A 95 -7.18 10.22 5.83
N TYR A 96 -7.90 9.28 5.21
CA TYR A 96 -7.41 7.91 5.09
C TYR A 96 -6.15 7.81 4.21
N ASN A 97 -6.08 8.56 3.10
CA ASN A 97 -4.88 8.66 2.27
C ASN A 97 -3.66 9.11 3.09
N ILE A 98 -3.82 10.00 4.06
CA ILE A 98 -2.72 10.41 4.96
C ILE A 98 -2.42 9.32 5.99
N VAL A 99 -3.44 8.85 6.72
CA VAL A 99 -3.28 7.91 7.84
C VAL A 99 -2.69 6.57 7.38
N SER A 100 -3.07 6.08 6.19
CA SER A 100 -2.51 4.84 5.63
C SER A 100 -0.99 4.91 5.38
N ASN A 101 -0.39 6.09 5.46
CA ASN A 101 1.03 6.32 5.25
C ASN A 101 1.81 6.64 6.53
N VAL A 102 1.14 6.83 7.67
CA VAL A 102 1.79 7.17 8.95
C VAL A 102 2.02 5.89 9.75
N SER A 103 3.27 5.61 10.13
CA SER A 103 3.56 4.57 11.11
C SER A 103 3.14 5.05 12.50
N VAL A 104 2.15 4.39 13.09
CA VAL A 104 1.61 4.74 14.43
C VAL A 104 2.31 3.98 15.57
N GLY A 105 3.26 3.10 15.26
CA GLY A 105 3.97 2.26 16.24
C GLY A 105 5.40 2.70 16.49
N PHE A 106 5.95 2.24 17.62
CA PHE A 106 7.36 2.27 17.96
C PHE A 106 7.88 0.84 18.05
N TRP A 107 9.18 0.65 17.83
CA TRP A 107 9.82 -0.64 17.96
C TRP A 107 10.21 -0.91 19.41
N ASP A 108 9.94 -2.11 19.89
CA ASP A 108 10.58 -2.64 21.08
C ASP A 108 11.97 -3.13 20.68
N THR A 109 13.01 -2.37 21.06
CA THR A 109 14.39 -2.63 20.64
C THR A 109 14.96 -3.89 21.28
N ASP A 110 14.52 -4.23 22.49
CA ASP A 110 15.01 -5.42 23.19
C ASP A 110 14.55 -6.68 22.46
N ILE A 111 13.28 -6.72 22.05
CA ILE A 111 12.73 -7.82 21.25
C ILE A 111 13.36 -7.86 19.84
N LEU A 112 13.60 -6.70 19.22
CA LEU A 112 14.26 -6.64 17.92
C LEU A 112 15.65 -7.28 17.95
N ASP A 113 16.46 -6.97 18.96
CA ASP A 113 17.81 -7.49 19.07
C ASP A 113 17.82 -8.98 19.44
N GLU A 114 16.97 -9.41 20.39
CA GLU A 114 16.94 -10.80 20.85
C GLU A 114 16.39 -11.75 19.78
N VAL A 115 15.31 -11.37 19.09
CA VAL A 115 14.56 -12.29 18.21
C VAL A 115 14.89 -12.08 16.73
N PHE A 116 15.27 -10.87 16.33
CA PHE A 116 15.46 -10.51 14.91
C PHE A 116 16.89 -10.05 14.59
N GLY A 117 17.85 -10.18 15.53
CA GLY A 117 19.22 -9.70 15.36
C GLY A 117 19.97 -10.29 14.16
N ASP A 118 19.74 -11.57 13.85
CA ASP A 118 20.33 -12.24 12.67
C ASP A 118 19.82 -11.64 11.35
N ILE A 119 18.54 -11.26 11.32
CA ILE A 119 17.91 -10.60 10.18
C ILE A 119 18.44 -9.17 10.04
N ILE A 120 18.55 -8.41 11.13
CA ILE A 120 19.05 -7.03 11.13
C ILE A 120 20.48 -6.96 10.59
N LEU A 121 21.36 -7.86 11.06
CA LEU A 121 22.74 -7.93 10.58
C LEU A 121 22.81 -8.21 9.07
N ASN A 122 21.98 -9.14 8.59
CA ASN A 122 21.89 -9.46 7.17
C ASN A 122 21.38 -8.26 6.35
N PHE A 123 20.42 -7.49 6.86
CA PHE A 123 19.95 -6.28 6.18
C PHE A 123 21.02 -5.19 6.07
N LEU A 124 21.86 -5.00 7.08
CA LEU A 124 22.97 -4.04 7.04
C LEU A 124 24.03 -4.44 6.01
N VAL A 125 24.45 -5.71 6.01
CA VAL A 125 25.44 -6.24 5.04
C VAL A 125 24.93 -6.17 3.60
N MET A 126 23.62 -6.31 3.39
CA MET A 126 22.98 -6.15 2.07
C MET A 126 22.85 -4.70 1.59
N ILE A 127 23.06 -3.71 2.46
CA ILE A 127 23.03 -2.27 2.08
C ILE A 127 24.44 -1.77 1.73
N GLU A 128 25.48 -2.43 2.25
CA GLU A 128 26.90 -2.07 2.01
C GLU A 128 27.51 -2.73 0.76
N ASN A 129 26.78 -3.63 0.09
CA ASN A 129 27.18 -4.29 -1.18
C ASN A 129 26.16 -4.06 -2.29
#